data_AF-A0A936N8U4-F1
#
_entry.id   AF-A0A936N8U4-F1
#
_cell.length_a   1.000
_cell.length_b   1.000
_cell.length_c   1.000
_cell.angle_alpha   90.00
_cell.angle_beta   90.00
_cell.angle_gamma   90.00
#
_symmetry.space_group_name_H-M   'P 1'
#
loop_
_entity.id
_entity.type
_entity.pdbx_description
1 polymer ?
#
loop_
_entity_poly.entity_id
_entity_poly.type
_entity_poly.pdbx_seq_one_letter_code
_entity_poly.pdbx_strand_id
1 'polypeptide(L)'
;MTLEEQIAEKLARYRRTSLARDLYDLAWCAGRTFDEPLVRRIWVLKCFFDIVDDGLGDKPVAAADVLDAREESSFTAEQIGYLTKPVDVVGWVRSIRRRFGFLGNMDAEEAGWASANPGDRWHALQAVEVLG
;
A
#
# COMPACT_ATOMS: atom_id res chain seq x y z
N MET A 1 -12.89 -3.29 10.74
CA MET A 1 -11.82 -3.17 9.75
C MET A 1 -12.22 -3.93 8.50
N THR A 2 -12.47 -3.22 7.39
CA THR A 2 -12.90 -3.81 6.11
C THR A 2 -11.73 -4.49 5.40
N LEU A 3 -11.98 -5.17 4.27
CA LEU A 3 -10.91 -5.74 3.45
C LEU A 3 -10.08 -4.63 2.81
N GLU A 4 -10.72 -3.54 2.39
CA GLU A 4 -10.11 -2.39 1.74
C GLU A 4 -9.11 -1.69 2.65
N GLU A 5 -9.48 -1.47 3.92
CA GLU A 5 -8.58 -0.90 4.93
C GLU A 5 -7.36 -1.80 5.19
N GLN A 6 -7.56 -3.11 5.22
CA GLN A 6 -6.47 -4.08 5.40
C GLN A 6 -5.50 -4.05 4.23
N ILE A 7 -6.02 -4.04 3.01
CA ILE A 7 -5.21 -3.95 1.80
C ILE A 7 -4.42 -2.64 1.81
N ALA A 8 -5.08 -1.51 2.08
CA ALA A 8 -4.45 -0.20 2.09
C ALA A 8 -3.34 -0.08 3.15
N GLU A 9 -3.56 -0.59 4.36
CA GLU A 9 -2.54 -0.67 5.42
C GLU A 9 -1.31 -1.48 4.98
N LYS A 10 -1.55 -2.63 4.34
CA LYS A 10 -0.48 -3.50 3.83
C LYS A 10 0.28 -2.84 2.68
N LEU A 11 -0.41 -2.14 1.79
CA LEU A 11 0.22 -1.37 0.71
C LEU A 11 1.07 -0.22 1.25
N ALA A 12 0.59 0.53 2.25
CA ALA A 12 1.33 1.62 2.88
C ALA A 12 2.61 1.09 3.55
N ARG A 13 2.52 -0.03 4.28
CA ARG A 13 3.68 -0.69 4.87
C ARG A 13 4.62 -1.28 3.82
N TYR A 14 4.09 -1.91 2.79
CA TYR A 14 4.87 -2.50 1.69
C TYR A 14 5.70 -1.44 0.98
N ARG A 15 5.15 -0.24 0.77
CA ARG A 15 5.88 0.91 0.22
C ARG A 15 7.16 1.22 1.01
N ARG A 16 7.09 1.25 2.34
CA ARG A 16 8.23 1.62 3.22
C ARG A 16 9.12 0.46 3.62
N THR A 17 8.61 -0.77 3.63
CA THR A 17 9.32 -1.97 4.10
C THR A 17 8.95 -3.19 3.27
N SER A 18 9.96 -3.97 2.87
CA SER A 18 9.77 -5.19 2.08
C SER A 18 9.62 -6.43 2.98
N LEU A 19 8.44 -6.61 3.58
CA LEU A 19 8.13 -7.78 4.40
C LEU A 19 7.48 -8.89 3.56
N ALA A 20 8.04 -10.11 3.61
CA ALA A 20 7.50 -11.25 2.85
C ALA A 20 6.07 -11.64 3.27
N ARG A 21 5.69 -11.38 4.53
CA ARG A 21 4.33 -11.61 5.03
C ARG A 21 3.31 -10.66 4.39
N ASP A 22 3.62 -9.37 4.33
CA ASP A 22 2.72 -8.41 3.69
C ASP A 22 2.61 -8.70 2.18
N LEU A 23 3.71 -9.12 1.56
CA LEU A 23 3.72 -9.58 0.17
C LEU A 23 2.78 -10.78 -0.04
N TYR A 24 2.82 -11.78 0.84
CA TYR A 24 1.91 -12.93 0.79
C TYR A 24 0.45 -12.51 1.01
N ASP A 25 0.17 -11.68 2.02
CA ASP A 25 -1.18 -11.19 2.33
C ASP A 25 -1.77 -10.40 1.15
N LEU A 26 -0.98 -9.53 0.52
CA LEU A 26 -1.38 -8.75 -0.64
C LEU A 26 -1.61 -9.62 -1.88
N ALA A 27 -0.76 -10.63 -2.11
CA ALA A 27 -0.97 -11.60 -3.19
C ALA A 27 -2.22 -12.45 -2.98
N TRP A 28 -2.54 -12.81 -1.74
CA TRP A 28 -3.80 -13.46 -1.39
C TRP A 28 -5.01 -12.54 -1.64
N CYS A 29 -4.93 -11.28 -1.23
CA CYS A 29 -5.99 -10.29 -1.49
C CYS A 29 -6.14 -10.01 -2.98
N ALA A 30 -5.08 -10.17 -3.77
CA ALA A 30 -5.14 -9.92 -5.21
C ALA A 30 -6.08 -10.87 -5.98
N GLY A 31 -6.40 -12.03 -5.40
CA GLY A 31 -7.41 -12.95 -5.95
C GLY A 31 -8.86 -12.61 -5.57
N ARG A 32 -9.11 -11.52 -4.85
CA ARG A 32 -10.43 -11.16 -4.31
C ARG A 32 -10.99 -9.90 -4.95
N THR A 33 -12.31 -9.76 -4.87
CA THR A 33 -13.01 -8.52 -5.20
C THR A 33 -12.97 -7.57 -4.02
N PHE A 34 -12.67 -6.30 -4.28
CA PHE A 34 -12.67 -5.20 -3.33
C PHE A 34 -12.87 -3.89 -4.09
N ASP A 35 -13.27 -2.84 -3.39
CA ASP A 35 -13.41 -1.49 -3.97
C ASP A 35 -12.03 -0.85 -4.21
N GLU A 36 -11.62 -0.77 -5.48
CA GLU A 36 -10.33 -0.23 -5.90
C GLU A 36 -10.17 1.28 -5.60
N PRO A 37 -11.13 2.16 -5.97
CA PRO A 37 -11.11 3.56 -5.53
C PRO A 37 -10.96 3.71 -4.02
N LEU A 38 -11.71 2.92 -3.23
CA LEU A 38 -11.63 2.99 -1.77
C LEU A 38 -10.25 2.58 -1.24
N VAL A 39 -9.69 1.47 -1.75
CA VAL A 39 -8.33 1.04 -1.39
C VAL A 39 -7.31 2.12 -1.72
N ARG A 40 -7.38 2.72 -2.92
CA ARG A 40 -6.42 3.74 -3.35
C ARG A 40 -6.50 4.98 -2.45
N ARG A 41 -7.71 5.46 -2.17
CA ARG A 41 -7.93 6.61 -1.29
C ARG A 41 -7.39 6.37 0.12
N ILE A 42 -7.73 5.24 0.74
CA ILE A 42 -7.23 4.90 2.09
C ILE A 42 -5.71 4.74 2.06
N TRP A 43 -5.15 4.11 1.03
CA TRP A 43 -3.71 3.90 0.90
C TRP A 43 -2.94 5.24 0.86
N VAL A 44 -3.38 6.18 0.02
CA VAL A 44 -2.74 7.51 -0.06
C VAL A 44 -2.84 8.25 1.27
N LEU A 45 -4.01 8.24 1.91
CA LEU A 45 -4.20 8.89 3.22
C LEU A 45 -3.31 8.25 4.31
N LYS A 46 -3.20 6.92 4.34
CA LYS A 46 -2.28 6.24 5.25
C LYS A 46 -0.83 6.63 5.00
N CYS A 47 -0.39 6.64 3.75
CA CYS A 47 0.96 7.11 3.41
C CYS A 47 1.18 8.58 3.77
N PHE A 48 0.16 9.44 3.61
CA PHE A 48 0.23 10.83 4.03
C PHE A 48 0.51 10.94 5.53
N PHE A 49 -0.25 10.24 6.39
CA PHE A 49 -0.04 10.30 7.84
C PHE A 49 1.25 9.62 8.28
N ASP A 50 1.62 8.48 7.67
CA ASP A 50 2.93 7.84 7.89
C ASP A 50 4.06 8.87 7.69
N ILE A 51 4.01 9.70 6.62
CA ILE A 51 5.05 10.69 6.32
C ILE A 51 4.95 11.93 7.20
N VAL A 52 3.75 12.53 7.29
CA VAL A 52 3.54 13.86 7.88
C VAL A 52 3.54 13.83 9.40
N ASP A 53 2.91 12.82 10.00
CA ASP A 53 2.77 12.71 11.46
C ASP A 53 3.87 11.82 12.06
N ASP A 54 4.21 10.70 11.40
CA ASP A 54 5.14 9.70 11.96
C ASP A 54 6.56 9.77 11.39
N GLY A 55 6.80 10.55 10.33
CA GLY A 55 8.12 10.68 9.69
C GLY A 55 8.62 9.39 9.01
N LEU A 56 7.70 8.54 8.57
CA LEU A 56 7.96 7.23 7.97
C LEU A 56 7.85 7.27 6.43
N GLY A 57 8.96 6.93 5.76
CA GLY A 57 9.03 6.86 4.30
C GLY A 57 9.28 8.21 3.63
N ASP A 58 9.42 8.18 2.29
CA ASP A 58 9.80 9.36 1.50
C ASP A 58 8.61 9.99 0.79
N LYS A 59 8.73 11.27 0.44
CA LYS A 59 7.77 12.00 -0.42
C LYS A 59 8.33 12.19 -1.84
N PRO A 60 7.49 12.27 -2.88
CA PRO A 60 6.03 12.05 -2.85
C PRO A 60 5.68 10.56 -2.77
N VAL A 61 4.44 10.26 -2.40
CA VAL A 61 3.86 8.91 -2.53
C VAL A 61 3.64 8.62 -4.01
N ALA A 62 4.24 7.54 -4.52
CA ALA A 62 4.11 7.13 -5.91
C ALA A 62 3.60 5.70 -6.01
N ALA A 63 2.77 5.43 -7.03
CA ALA A 63 2.34 4.06 -7.34
C ALA A 63 3.53 3.15 -7.68
N ALA A 64 4.60 3.71 -8.27
CA ALA A 64 5.86 3.02 -8.55
C ALA A 64 6.48 2.40 -7.29
N ASP A 65 6.28 3.02 -6.12
CA ASP A 65 6.78 2.49 -4.85
C ASP A 65 6.19 1.11 -4.53
N VAL A 66 5.01 0.79 -5.08
CA VAL A 66 4.38 -0.54 -4.97
C VAL A 66 4.59 -1.38 -6.23
N LEU A 67 4.51 -0.75 -7.41
CA LEU A 67 4.39 -1.42 -8.71
C LEU A 67 5.72 -1.71 -9.39
N ASP A 68 6.83 -1.13 -8.93
CA ASP A 68 8.13 -1.43 -9.49
C ASP A 68 8.60 -2.84 -9.12
N ALA A 69 9.46 -3.39 -9.98
CA ALA A 69 10.06 -4.68 -9.71
C ALA A 69 10.95 -4.59 -8.47
N ARG A 70 10.78 -5.52 -7.53
CA ARG A 70 11.67 -5.68 -6.38
C ARG A 70 12.34 -7.04 -6.47
N GLU A 71 13.63 -7.08 -6.17
CA GLU A 71 14.35 -8.34 -6.10
C GLU A 71 13.94 -9.13 -4.87
N GLU A 72 13.96 -10.46 -4.96
CA GLU A 72 13.61 -11.35 -3.84
C GLU A 72 14.49 -11.08 -2.61
N SER A 73 15.78 -10.78 -2.84
CA SER A 73 16.75 -10.45 -1.79
C SER A 73 16.39 -9.19 -0.98
N SER A 74 15.51 -8.33 -1.51
CA SER A 74 15.02 -7.16 -0.79
C SER A 74 13.97 -7.50 0.27
N PHE A 75 13.43 -8.72 0.27
CA PHE A 75 12.38 -9.13 1.20
C PHE A 75 12.93 -9.84 2.42
N THR A 76 12.60 -9.32 3.60
CA THR A 76 12.88 -10.02 4.85
C THR A 76 11.95 -11.22 4.95
N ALA A 77 12.52 -12.43 4.95
CA ALA A 77 11.80 -13.71 4.99
C ALA A 77 11.11 -14.00 6.34
N GLU A 78 10.97 -13.01 7.22
CA GLU A 78 10.47 -13.12 8.60
C GLU A 78 9.31 -14.12 8.74
N GLN A 79 9.66 -15.33 9.18
CA GLN A 79 8.75 -16.43 9.47
C GLN A 79 7.81 -16.85 8.32
N ILE A 80 8.02 -16.41 7.07
CA ILE A 80 7.10 -16.71 5.96
C ILE A 80 6.99 -18.21 5.66
N GLY A 81 8.09 -18.94 5.85
CA GLY A 81 8.13 -20.40 5.71
C GLY A 81 7.30 -21.18 6.74
N TYR A 82 6.79 -20.52 7.80
CA TYR A 82 5.80 -21.10 8.71
C TYR A 82 4.37 -20.87 8.24
N LEU A 83 4.13 -19.85 7.42
CA LEU A 83 2.79 -19.48 6.94
C LEU A 83 2.43 -20.19 5.64
N THR A 84 3.40 -20.45 4.77
CA THR A 84 3.15 -21.11 3.48
C THR A 84 4.36 -21.88 2.97
N LYS A 85 4.09 -22.95 2.22
CA LYS A 85 5.07 -23.72 1.44
C LYS A 85 4.41 -24.20 0.13
N PRO A 86 5.01 -23.97 -1.05
CA PRO A 86 6.28 -23.26 -1.27
C PRO A 86 6.16 -21.74 -1.03
N VAL A 87 7.30 -21.10 -0.75
CA VAL A 87 7.42 -19.63 -0.71
C VAL A 87 7.71 -19.16 -2.14
N ASP A 88 6.84 -18.32 -2.70
CA ASP A 88 6.93 -17.84 -4.09
C ASP A 88 6.93 -16.30 -4.14
N VAL A 89 8.00 -15.70 -3.63
CA VAL A 89 8.16 -14.23 -3.58
C VAL A 89 8.02 -13.61 -4.97
N VAL A 90 8.64 -14.21 -5.98
CA VAL A 90 8.61 -13.72 -7.37
C VAL A 90 7.18 -13.74 -7.92
N GLY A 91 6.43 -14.82 -7.70
CA GLY A 91 5.03 -14.93 -8.11
C GLY A 91 4.12 -13.93 -7.38
N TRP A 92 4.35 -13.70 -6.09
CA TRP A 92 3.59 -12.72 -5.31
C TRP A 92 3.84 -11.29 -5.76
N VAL A 93 5.11 -10.90 -5.99
CA VAL A 93 5.46 -9.59 -6.56
C VAL A 93 4.76 -9.40 -7.91
N ARG A 94 4.81 -10.40 -8.80
CA ARG A 94 4.13 -10.34 -10.10
C ARG A 94 2.61 -10.17 -9.94
N SER A 95 2.00 -10.88 -9.00
CA SER A 95 0.56 -10.81 -8.73
C SER A 95 0.14 -9.42 -8.24
N ILE A 96 0.92 -8.84 -7.33
CA ILE A 96 0.68 -7.49 -6.81
C ILE A 96 0.80 -6.44 -7.92
N ARG A 97 1.90 -6.46 -8.67
CA ARG A 97 2.12 -5.52 -9.78
C ARG A 97 0.99 -5.54 -10.80
N ARG A 98 0.47 -6.74 -11.12
CA ARG A 98 -0.65 -6.90 -12.04
C ARG A 98 -1.97 -6.41 -11.45
N ARG A 99 -2.25 -6.75 -10.19
CA ARG A 99 -3.56 -6.47 -9.57
C ARG A 99 -3.72 -5.01 -9.17
N PHE A 100 -2.68 -4.42 -8.59
CA PHE A 100 -2.74 -3.09 -7.98
C PHE A 100 -2.36 -1.96 -8.95
N GLY A 101 -2.39 -2.21 -10.27
CA GLY A 101 -2.13 -1.18 -11.28
C GLY A 101 -3.05 0.05 -11.16
N PHE A 102 -4.24 -0.12 -10.57
CA PHE A 102 -5.19 0.96 -10.32
C PHE A 102 -4.66 2.06 -9.38
N LEU A 103 -3.59 1.79 -8.61
CA LEU A 103 -2.93 2.79 -7.75
C LEU A 103 -2.35 3.96 -8.57
N GLY A 104 -2.03 3.74 -9.84
CA GLY A 104 -1.57 4.80 -10.75
C GLY A 104 -2.65 5.78 -11.19
N ASN A 105 -3.93 5.49 -10.92
CA ASN A 105 -5.07 6.30 -11.37
C ASN A 105 -5.57 7.22 -10.25
N MET A 106 -4.66 7.97 -9.62
CA MET A 106 -5.02 8.93 -8.58
C MET A 106 -5.87 10.08 -9.15
N ASP A 107 -6.93 10.46 -8.46
CA ASP A 107 -7.65 11.70 -8.75
C ASP A 107 -6.94 12.94 -8.15
N ALA A 108 -7.54 14.11 -8.33
CA ALA A 108 -6.91 15.37 -7.93
C ALA A 108 -6.70 15.49 -6.42
N GLU A 109 -7.63 14.97 -5.60
CA GLU A 109 -7.48 15.00 -4.14
C GLU A 109 -6.40 14.02 -3.70
N GLU A 110 -6.42 12.81 -4.25
CA GLU A 110 -5.41 11.79 -4.00
C GLU A 110 -4.01 12.27 -4.40
N ALA A 111 -3.87 12.93 -5.56
CA ALA A 111 -2.60 13.50 -6.01
C ALA A 111 -2.11 14.64 -5.08
N GLY A 112 -3.03 15.42 -4.51
CA GLY A 112 -2.71 16.45 -3.52
C GLY A 112 -2.09 15.84 -2.26
N TRP A 113 -2.76 14.86 -1.65
CA TRP A 113 -2.25 14.15 -0.47
C TRP A 113 -0.98 13.35 -0.77
N ALA A 114 -0.83 12.80 -1.98
CA ALA A 114 0.36 12.07 -2.39
C ALA A 114 1.64 12.94 -2.35
N SER A 115 1.53 14.27 -2.45
CA SER A 115 2.68 15.16 -2.26
C SER A 115 3.21 15.20 -0.81
N ALA A 116 2.42 14.68 0.15
CA ALA A 116 2.71 14.66 1.58
C ALA A 116 3.09 16.04 2.14
N ASN A 117 2.33 17.06 1.76
CA ASN A 117 2.48 18.42 2.26
C ASN A 117 1.78 18.56 3.63
N PRO A 118 2.50 18.92 4.72
CA PRO A 118 1.90 19.07 6.04
C PRO A 118 0.74 20.08 6.11
N GLY A 119 0.70 21.07 5.20
CA GLY A 119 -0.40 22.03 5.11
C GLY A 119 -1.76 21.41 4.77
N ASP A 120 -1.77 20.22 4.14
CA ASP A 120 -3.00 19.54 3.71
C ASP A 120 -3.58 18.62 4.80
N ARG A 121 -2.95 18.57 5.98
CA ARG A 121 -3.31 17.67 7.08
C ARG A 121 -4.76 17.80 7.53
N TRP A 122 -5.29 19.02 7.57
CA TRP A 122 -6.68 19.24 7.96
C TRP A 122 -7.66 18.63 6.94
N HIS A 123 -7.44 18.85 5.64
CA HIS A 123 -8.24 18.23 4.59
C HIS A 123 -8.12 16.71 4.60
N ALA A 124 -6.92 16.17 4.84
CA ALA A 124 -6.70 14.72 4.96
C ALA A 124 -7.47 14.11 6.16
N LEU A 125 -7.53 14.80 7.31
CA LEU A 125 -8.31 14.34 8.46
C LEU A 125 -9.81 14.30 8.15
N GLN A 126 -10.34 15.33 7.51
CA GLN A 126 -11.75 15.35 7.09
C GLN A 126 -12.07 14.20 6.13
N ALA A 127 -11.16 13.90 5.19
CA ALA A 127 -11.33 12.78 4.28
C ALA A 127 -11.41 11.45 5.04
N VAL A 128 -10.61 11.24 6.09
CA VAL A 128 -10.67 10.04 6.93
C VAL A 128 -12.00 9.95 7.69
N GLU A 129 -12.50 11.05 8.23
CA GLU A 129 -13.79 11.07 8.96
C GLU A 129 -14.97 10.62 8.08
N VAL A 130 -14.95 10.96 6.79
CA VAL A 130 -16.01 10.57 5.83
C VAL A 130 -15.93 9.10 5.42
N LEU A 131 -14.80 8.43 5.65
CA LEU A 131 -14.63 6.99 5.38
C LEU A 131 -15.17 6.10 6.52
N GLY A 132 -15.61 6.70 7.64
CA GLY A 132 -16.13 6.04 8.85
C GLY A 132 -17.65 5.86 8.85
#